data_AF-A0A0A1VGX5-F1
#
_entry.id   AF-A0A0A1VGX5-F1
#
_cell.length_a   1.000
_cell.length_b   1.000
_cell.length_c   1.000
_cell.angle_alpha   90.00
_cell.angle_beta   90.00
_cell.angle_gamma   90.00
#
_symmetry.space_group_name_H-M   'P 1'
#
loop_
_entity.id
_entity.type
_entity.pdbx_description
1 polymer ?
#
loop_
_entity_poly.entity_id
_entity_poly.type
_entity_poly.pdbx_seq_one_letter_code
_entity_poly.pdbx_strand_id
1 'polypeptide(L)'
;MPVPAALPGPLRDPAPMLQHTLAQWERQGCDLWIFGYGSLIWRPDFDHAERRDARVHGWHRALKMWSRVNRGTPECPGLVFGMLPGGSCRGTAFRVERAHAPQVMTNLWQREMVLGVYDPRWLPCRTPQGTVTALAFTLSPKSPSHTGVLADEDYRRIFAQASGLYGTTRDYAEATHAELLRMGIRDRALARLIALAREPG
;
A
#
# COMPACT_ATOMS: atom_id res chain seq x y z
N MET A 1 -7.14 -19.31 -28.66
CA MET A 1 -6.42 -18.46 -27.67
C MET A 1 -7.45 -17.56 -27.02
N PRO A 2 -7.73 -17.66 -25.72
CA PRO A 2 -8.64 -16.73 -25.07
C PRO A 2 -7.97 -15.35 -25.04
N VAL A 3 -8.71 -14.33 -25.47
CA VAL A 3 -8.30 -12.93 -25.39
C VAL A 3 -8.17 -12.57 -23.90
N PRO A 4 -7.08 -11.95 -23.43
CA PRO A 4 -7.02 -11.47 -22.06
C PRO A 4 -8.21 -10.55 -21.81
N ALA A 5 -9.00 -10.81 -20.77
CA ALA A 5 -10.05 -9.89 -20.36
C ALA A 5 -9.41 -8.52 -20.15
N ALA A 6 -9.93 -7.49 -20.83
CA ALA A 6 -9.43 -6.13 -20.69
C ALA A 6 -9.41 -5.77 -19.20
N LEU A 7 -8.30 -5.20 -18.73
CA LEU A 7 -8.20 -4.72 -17.35
C LEU A 7 -9.40 -3.81 -17.08
N PRO A 8 -10.14 -4.02 -15.98
CA PRO A 8 -11.22 -3.11 -15.64
C PRO A 8 -10.65 -1.69 -15.55
N GLY A 9 -11.32 -0.74 -16.20
CA GLY A 9 -10.96 0.68 -16.14
C GLY A 9 -10.90 1.16 -14.68
N PRO A 10 -10.15 2.24 -14.41
CA PRO A 10 -10.02 2.74 -13.05
C PRO A 10 -11.38 3.11 -12.47
N LEU A 11 -11.62 2.76 -11.20
CA LEU A 11 -12.89 3.07 -10.51
C LEU A 11 -13.13 4.58 -10.41
N ARG A 12 -12.04 5.35 -10.40
CA ARG A 12 -12.00 6.81 -10.38
C ARG A 12 -10.84 7.26 -11.25
N ASP A 13 -11.02 8.32 -12.02
CA ASP A 13 -9.94 8.89 -12.83
C ASP A 13 -8.77 9.32 -11.92
N PRO A 14 -7.59 8.70 -12.06
CA PRO A 14 -6.45 9.00 -11.20
C PRO A 14 -5.78 10.34 -11.56
N ALA A 15 -5.97 10.88 -12.78
CA ALA A 15 -5.27 12.08 -13.23
C ALA A 15 -5.68 13.36 -12.47
N PRO A 16 -6.97 13.66 -12.26
CA PRO A 16 -7.39 14.77 -11.40
C PRO A 16 -6.86 14.65 -9.97
N MET A 17 -6.78 13.43 -9.44
CA MET A 17 -6.24 13.19 -8.09
C MET A 17 -4.75 13.50 -8.00
N LEU A 18 -3.97 13.16 -9.04
CA LEU A 18 -2.56 13.51 -9.14
C LEU A 18 -2.38 15.02 -9.16
N GLN A 19 -3.10 15.71 -10.05
CA GLN A 19 -3.03 17.17 -10.19
C GLN A 19 -3.40 17.88 -8.89
N HIS A 20 -4.46 17.44 -8.22
CA HIS A 20 -4.86 17.98 -6.93
C HIS A 20 -3.77 17.77 -5.85
N THR A 21 -3.17 16.58 -5.81
CA THR A 21 -2.13 16.25 -4.83
C THR A 21 -0.84 17.02 -5.09
N LEU A 22 -0.43 17.18 -6.35
CA LEU A 22 0.70 18.01 -6.76
C LEU A 22 0.49 19.47 -6.34
N ALA A 23 -0.68 20.04 -6.65
CA ALA A 23 -0.99 21.42 -6.26
C ALA A 23 -1.00 21.61 -4.73
N GLN A 24 -1.46 20.61 -3.96
CA GLN A 24 -1.37 20.63 -2.49
C GLN A 24 0.07 20.60 -1.99
N TRP A 25 0.94 19.79 -2.60
CA TRP A 25 2.36 19.70 -2.26
C TRP A 25 3.11 20.98 -2.61
N GLU A 26 2.90 21.53 -3.81
CA GLU A 26 3.58 22.75 -4.27
C GLU A 26 3.38 23.92 -3.31
N ARG A 27 2.17 24.06 -2.74
CA ARG A 27 1.85 25.07 -1.72
C ARG A 27 2.63 24.91 -0.41
N GLN A 28 3.14 23.71 -0.11
CA GLN A 28 3.94 23.48 1.11
C GLN A 28 5.38 23.98 0.95
N GLY A 29 5.86 24.10 -0.29
CA GLY A 29 7.17 24.68 -0.57
C GLY A 29 8.37 23.89 -0.03
N CYS A 30 8.21 22.60 0.29
CA CYS A 30 9.22 21.76 0.91
C CYS A 30 9.53 20.49 0.09
N ASP A 31 10.52 19.72 0.54
CA ASP A 31 10.78 18.38 0.03
C ASP A 31 9.56 17.47 0.20
N LEU A 32 9.38 16.56 -0.74
CA LEU A 32 8.31 15.58 -0.69
C LEU A 32 8.65 14.49 0.33
N TRP A 33 7.71 14.20 1.22
CA TRP A 33 7.78 13.01 2.07
C TRP A 33 6.73 11.99 1.64
N ILE A 34 7.11 10.72 1.55
CA ILE A 34 6.21 9.60 1.21
C ILE A 34 6.23 8.59 2.37
N PHE A 35 5.06 8.19 2.84
CA PHE A 35 4.92 7.17 3.87
C PHE A 35 4.66 5.79 3.27
N GLY A 36 5.62 4.89 3.42
CA GLY A 36 5.52 3.48 3.07
C GLY A 36 5.03 2.62 4.22
N TYR A 37 3.98 1.83 3.98
CA TYR A 37 3.45 0.83 4.92
C TYR A 37 3.20 -0.55 4.27
N GLY A 38 3.46 -0.71 2.99
CA GLY A 38 3.27 -1.96 2.25
C GLY A 38 4.52 -2.27 1.45
N SER A 39 4.35 -2.60 0.17
CA SER A 39 5.45 -2.79 -0.81
C SER A 39 6.55 -1.73 -0.73
N LEU A 40 6.19 -0.45 -0.51
CA LEU A 40 7.14 0.66 -0.46
C LEU A 40 8.24 0.54 0.60
N ILE A 41 8.03 -0.25 1.66
CA ILE A 41 9.06 -0.41 2.71
C ILE A 41 10.26 -1.25 2.25
N TRP A 42 10.05 -2.21 1.34
CA TRP A 42 11.10 -3.08 0.80
C TRP A 42 11.36 -2.88 -0.69
N ARG A 43 10.47 -2.17 -1.39
CA ARG A 43 10.57 -1.83 -2.81
C ARG A 43 10.00 -0.44 -3.08
N PRO A 44 10.74 0.63 -2.75
CA PRO A 44 10.30 2.00 -2.99
C PRO A 44 10.22 2.32 -4.49
N ASP A 45 11.15 1.82 -5.31
CA ASP A 45 11.27 2.09 -6.76
C ASP A 45 11.37 3.60 -7.09
N PHE A 46 11.98 4.39 -6.20
CA PHE A 46 12.35 5.78 -6.44
C PHE A 46 13.56 6.19 -5.60
N ASP A 47 14.31 7.17 -6.10
CA ASP A 47 15.44 7.75 -5.38
C ASP A 47 14.95 8.63 -4.23
N HIS A 48 15.58 8.47 -3.08
CA HIS A 48 15.27 9.23 -1.87
C HIS A 48 16.56 9.64 -1.17
N ALA A 49 16.60 10.90 -0.73
CA ALA A 49 17.75 11.47 -0.03
C ALA A 49 17.80 11.05 1.44
N GLU A 50 16.67 10.58 1.99
CA GLU A 50 16.57 10.20 3.39
C GLU A 50 15.45 9.19 3.63
N ARG A 51 15.62 8.31 4.61
CA ARG A 51 14.55 7.46 5.14
C ARG A 51 14.53 7.51 6.66
N ARG A 52 13.33 7.56 7.25
CA ARG A 52 13.11 7.59 8.69
C ARG A 52 12.06 6.57 9.10
N ASP A 53 12.26 5.91 10.23
CA ASP A 53 11.19 5.16 10.88
C ASP A 53 10.08 6.14 11.29
N ALA A 54 8.85 5.79 10.96
CA ALA A 54 7.71 6.68 11.11
C ALA A 54 6.50 5.96 11.71
N ARG A 55 5.72 6.71 12.48
CA ARG A 55 4.41 6.28 12.99
C ARG A 55 3.32 7.27 12.61
N VAL A 56 2.26 6.76 12.04
CA VAL A 56 1.03 7.49 11.74
C VAL A 56 -0.05 7.03 12.72
N HIS A 57 -0.74 7.98 13.37
CA HIS A 57 -1.85 7.70 14.28
C HIS A 57 -3.19 7.84 13.58
N GLY A 58 -4.22 7.13 14.06
CA GLY A 58 -5.56 7.13 13.47
C GLY A 58 -5.68 6.26 12.22
N TRP A 59 -4.67 5.45 11.93
CA TRP A 59 -4.60 4.57 10.77
C TRP A 59 -3.89 3.26 11.12
N HIS A 60 -4.27 2.15 10.51
CA HIS A 60 -3.59 0.87 10.65
C HIS A 60 -3.45 0.18 9.30
N ARG A 61 -2.42 -0.65 9.18
CA ARG A 61 -2.17 -1.49 8.02
C ARG A 61 -3.09 -2.71 8.07
N ALA A 62 -3.68 -3.07 6.93
CA ALA A 62 -4.52 -4.26 6.81
C ALA A 62 -4.37 -4.91 5.43
N LEU A 63 -4.18 -6.24 5.38
CA LEU A 63 -4.22 -7.02 4.14
C LEU A 63 -5.69 -7.26 3.72
N LYS A 64 -6.39 -6.17 3.40
CA LYS A 64 -7.86 -6.13 3.23
C LYS A 64 -8.30 -5.38 1.97
N MET A 65 -7.45 -5.38 0.95
CA MET A 65 -7.78 -4.78 -0.33
C MET A 65 -7.70 -5.83 -1.43
N TRP A 66 -8.79 -5.99 -2.18
CA TRP A 66 -8.83 -6.88 -3.33
C TRP A 66 -7.82 -6.48 -4.40
N SER A 67 -7.04 -7.44 -4.87
CA SER A 67 -6.08 -7.29 -5.96
C SER A 67 -6.46 -8.20 -7.11
N ARG A 68 -6.90 -7.62 -8.23
CA ARG A 68 -7.34 -8.34 -9.44
C ARG A 68 -6.31 -8.32 -10.57
N VAL A 69 -5.13 -7.78 -10.30
CA VAL A 69 -4.08 -7.56 -11.32
C VAL A 69 -2.70 -7.93 -10.76
N ASN A 70 -2.33 -7.30 -9.64
CA ASN A 70 -0.96 -7.37 -9.12
C ASN A 70 -0.67 -8.68 -8.37
N ARG A 71 -1.62 -9.15 -7.55
CA ARG A 71 -1.47 -10.31 -6.66
C ARG A 71 -2.56 -11.37 -6.83
N GLY A 72 -3.34 -11.23 -7.89
CA GLY A 72 -4.44 -12.11 -8.28
C GLY A 72 -4.94 -11.70 -9.66
N THR A 73 -6.00 -12.35 -10.12
CA THR A 73 -6.70 -12.04 -11.39
C THR A 73 -8.15 -11.63 -11.10
N PRO A 74 -8.94 -11.19 -12.10
CA PRO A 74 -10.36 -10.97 -11.91
C PRO A 74 -11.13 -12.21 -11.41
N GLU A 75 -10.73 -13.40 -11.88
CA GLU A 75 -11.35 -14.69 -11.55
C GLU A 75 -10.86 -15.26 -10.21
N CYS A 76 -9.57 -15.07 -9.89
CA CYS A 76 -8.96 -15.46 -8.63
C CYS A 76 -8.33 -14.24 -7.94
N PRO A 77 -9.15 -13.37 -7.30
CA PRO A 77 -8.65 -12.14 -6.70
C PRO A 77 -7.75 -12.44 -5.50
N GLY A 78 -6.61 -11.75 -5.46
CA GLY A 78 -5.69 -11.75 -4.35
C GLY A 78 -5.93 -10.61 -3.39
N LEU A 79 -4.98 -10.40 -2.47
CA LEU A 79 -5.02 -9.33 -1.50
C LEU A 79 -3.74 -8.49 -1.52
N VAL A 80 -3.91 -7.20 -1.29
CA VAL A 80 -2.84 -6.24 -1.03
C VAL A 80 -3.16 -5.40 0.21
N PHE A 81 -2.15 -4.70 0.73
CA PHE A 81 -2.30 -3.87 1.92
C PHE A 81 -3.05 -2.58 1.59
N GLY A 82 -3.99 -2.22 2.45
CA GLY A 82 -4.53 -0.88 2.55
C GLY A 82 -4.25 -0.30 3.93
N MET A 83 -4.24 1.03 4.01
CA MET A 83 -4.21 1.74 5.29
C MET A 83 -5.62 2.20 5.62
N LEU A 84 -6.23 1.60 6.65
CA LEU A 84 -7.60 1.81 7.08
C LEU A 84 -7.66 2.71 8.33
N PRO A 85 -8.75 3.45 8.57
CA PRO A 85 -8.90 4.29 9.77
C PRO A 85 -8.81 3.48 11.08
N GLY A 86 -8.33 4.14 12.14
CA GLY A 86 -8.20 3.61 13.50
C GLY A 86 -6.80 3.06 13.82
N GLY A 87 -6.43 3.08 15.09
CA GLY A 87 -5.17 2.53 15.60
C GLY A 87 -3.93 3.37 15.27
N SER A 88 -2.82 2.71 14.98
CA SER A 88 -1.58 3.34 14.52
C SER A 88 -0.82 2.43 13.56
N CYS A 89 -0.13 3.01 12.59
CA CYS A 89 0.66 2.31 11.60
C CYS A 89 2.12 2.73 11.73
N ARG A 90 3.01 1.76 11.94
CA ARG A 90 4.45 1.96 11.80
C ARG A 90 4.87 1.65 10.36
N GLY A 91 5.82 2.41 9.85
CA GLY A 91 6.33 2.29 8.49
C GLY A 91 7.56 3.17 8.31
N THR A 92 7.82 3.57 7.06
CA THR A 92 8.99 4.38 6.69
C THR A 92 8.53 5.67 6.04
N ALA A 93 9.08 6.81 6.45
CA ALA A 93 8.95 8.07 5.73
C ALA A 93 10.19 8.27 4.86
N PHE A 94 10.01 8.44 3.56
CA PHE A 94 11.07 8.69 2.58
C PHE A 94 11.06 10.15 2.16
N ARG A 95 12.20 10.84 2.22
CA ARG A 95 12.36 12.21 1.72
C ARG A 95 12.87 12.18 0.29
N VAL A 96 12.15 12.85 -0.59
CA VAL A 96 12.50 13.07 -1.98
C VAL A 96 12.77 14.56 -2.16
N GLU A 97 13.91 14.87 -2.73
CA GLU A 97 14.29 16.26 -3.02
C GLU A 97 13.23 16.93 -3.88
N ARG A 98 12.93 18.20 -3.58
CA ARG A 98 11.89 18.97 -4.27
C ARG A 98 11.97 18.90 -5.81
N ALA A 99 13.18 18.90 -6.36
CA ALA A 99 13.40 18.84 -7.81
C ALA A 99 12.87 17.54 -8.46
N HIS A 100 12.89 16.42 -7.73
CA HIS A 100 12.48 15.10 -8.23
C HIS A 100 11.02 14.75 -7.90
N ALA A 101 10.40 15.51 -7.01
CA ALA A 101 9.07 15.20 -6.48
C ALA A 101 7.95 15.06 -7.55
N PRO A 102 7.83 15.94 -8.57
CA PRO A 102 6.79 15.76 -9.60
C PRO A 102 6.91 14.44 -10.36
N GLN A 103 8.13 14.04 -10.70
CA GLN A 103 8.39 12.78 -11.42
C GLN A 103 8.10 11.57 -10.51
N VAL A 104 8.57 11.62 -9.26
CA VAL A 104 8.32 10.53 -8.30
C VAL A 104 6.83 10.37 -8.02
N MET A 105 6.08 11.47 -7.83
CA MET A 105 4.62 11.39 -7.65
C MET A 105 3.92 10.81 -8.87
N THR A 106 4.33 11.19 -10.08
CA THR A 106 3.78 10.64 -11.33
C THR A 106 4.01 9.13 -11.42
N ASN A 107 5.24 8.67 -11.15
CA ASN A 107 5.59 7.25 -11.16
C ASN A 107 4.83 6.47 -10.08
N LEU A 108 4.70 7.04 -8.88
CA LEU A 108 3.91 6.45 -7.79
C LEU A 108 2.44 6.34 -8.17
N TRP A 109 1.89 7.33 -8.87
CA TRP A 109 0.52 7.27 -9.36
C TRP A 109 0.32 6.13 -10.38
N GLN A 110 1.24 5.98 -11.32
CA GLN A 110 1.20 4.89 -12.29
C GLN A 110 1.34 3.50 -11.65
N ARG A 111 1.94 3.42 -10.45
CA ARG A 111 2.11 2.16 -9.72
C ARG A 111 0.93 1.85 -8.79
N GLU A 112 0.54 2.80 -7.95
CA GLU A 112 -0.41 2.57 -6.85
C GLU A 112 -1.85 2.94 -7.24
N MET A 113 -2.03 3.89 -8.17
CA MET A 113 -3.32 4.45 -8.55
C MET A 113 -3.86 3.91 -9.89
N VAL A 114 -3.30 2.82 -10.43
CA VAL A 114 -3.74 2.19 -11.71
C VAL A 114 -5.25 1.99 -11.76
N LEU A 115 -5.85 1.53 -10.66
CA LEU A 115 -7.29 1.29 -10.54
C LEU A 115 -8.03 2.41 -9.78
N GLY A 116 -7.34 3.48 -9.38
CA GLY A 116 -7.93 4.60 -8.61
C GLY A 116 -8.48 4.20 -7.23
N VAL A 117 -7.99 3.11 -6.65
CA VAL A 117 -8.58 2.48 -5.44
C VAL A 117 -8.21 3.23 -4.17
N TYR A 118 -6.97 3.72 -4.05
CA TYR A 118 -6.51 4.42 -2.87
C TYR A 118 -6.97 5.88 -2.83
N ASP A 119 -6.99 6.45 -1.63
CA ASP A 119 -7.14 7.87 -1.37
C ASP A 119 -5.78 8.46 -0.94
N PRO A 120 -5.15 9.36 -1.72
CA PRO A 120 -3.95 10.04 -1.30
C PRO A 120 -4.25 11.00 -0.15
N ARG A 121 -3.45 10.96 0.90
CA ARG A 121 -3.59 11.82 2.07
C ARG A 121 -2.24 12.31 2.57
N TRP A 122 -2.18 13.59 2.92
CA TRP A 122 -1.08 14.18 3.67
C TRP A 122 -1.29 13.90 5.15
N LEU A 123 -0.43 13.06 5.75
CA LEU A 123 -0.58 12.61 7.13
C LEU A 123 0.64 13.01 7.97
N PRO A 124 0.43 13.44 9.23
CA PRO A 124 1.52 13.68 10.16
C PRO A 124 2.17 12.34 10.55
N CYS A 125 3.44 12.18 10.18
CA CYS A 125 4.28 11.05 10.47
C CYS A 125 5.25 11.41 11.59
N ARG A 126 5.08 10.80 12.76
CA ARG A 126 6.01 10.98 13.89
C ARG A 126 7.27 10.17 13.64
N THR A 127 8.41 10.85 13.57
CA THR A 127 9.75 10.25 13.45
C THR A 127 10.59 10.59 14.68
N PRO A 128 11.70 9.88 14.94
CA PRO A 128 12.64 10.26 16.01
C PRO A 128 13.19 11.69 15.86
N GLN A 129 13.25 12.21 14.63
CA GLN A 129 13.74 13.56 14.30
C GLN A 129 12.64 14.63 14.32
N GLY A 130 11.41 14.28 14.73
CA GLY A 130 10.26 15.17 14.71
C GLY A 130 9.16 14.71 13.76
N THR A 131 8.07 15.47 13.72
CA THR A 131 6.93 15.14 12.85
C THR A 131 7.16 15.71 11.45
N VAL A 132 6.94 14.87 10.43
CA VAL A 132 6.94 15.29 9.02
C VAL A 132 5.56 15.04 8.41
N THR A 133 5.11 15.89 7.50
CA THR A 133 3.88 15.66 6.74
C THR A 133 4.22 14.85 5.51
N ALA A 134 3.70 13.62 5.40
CA ALA A 134 4.01 12.72 4.29
C ALA A 134 2.76 12.29 3.53
N LEU A 135 2.92 12.09 2.22
CA LEU A 135 1.92 11.49 1.36
C LEU A 135 1.79 9.99 1.68
N ALA A 136 0.57 9.56 1.99
CA ALA A 136 0.22 8.17 2.20
C ALA A 136 -0.99 7.80 1.34
N PHE A 137 -1.01 6.58 0.81
CA PHE A 137 -2.15 6.03 0.08
C PHE A 137 -3.04 5.25 1.05
N THR A 138 -4.23 5.78 1.36
CA THR A 138 -5.16 5.13 2.30
C THR A 138 -6.28 4.41 1.57
N LEU A 139 -6.98 3.52 2.25
CA LEU A 139 -8.14 2.83 1.71
C LEU A 139 -9.40 3.29 2.45
N SER A 140 -10.38 3.81 1.71
CA SER A 140 -11.70 4.09 2.28
C SER A 140 -12.39 2.78 2.70
N PRO A 141 -12.96 2.69 3.92
CA PRO A 141 -13.78 1.55 4.32
C PRO A 141 -15.01 1.32 3.43
N LYS A 142 -15.44 2.37 2.70
CA LYS A 142 -16.55 2.32 1.73
C LYS A 142 -16.08 1.94 0.32
N SER A 143 -14.79 1.71 0.11
CA SER A 143 -14.27 1.31 -1.20
C SER A 143 -14.82 -0.05 -1.58
N PRO A 144 -15.28 -0.27 -2.83
CA PRO A 144 -15.68 -1.59 -3.31
C PRO A 144 -14.50 -2.58 -3.36
N SER A 145 -13.26 -2.08 -3.25
CA SER A 145 -12.07 -2.93 -3.16
C SER A 145 -11.71 -3.31 -1.72
N HIS A 146 -12.38 -2.75 -0.70
CA HIS A 146 -12.22 -3.21 0.67
C HIS A 146 -12.92 -4.56 0.85
N THR A 147 -12.24 -5.52 1.47
CA THR A 147 -12.75 -6.90 1.62
C THR A 147 -13.80 -7.03 2.71
N GLY A 148 -13.88 -6.07 3.64
CA GLY A 148 -14.62 -6.25 4.89
C GLY A 148 -13.93 -7.23 5.83
N VAL A 149 -14.70 -8.16 6.40
CA VAL A 149 -14.19 -9.27 7.21
C VAL A 149 -14.24 -10.53 6.36
N LEU A 150 -13.08 -11.15 6.17
CA LEU A 150 -12.95 -12.46 5.53
C LEU A 150 -12.78 -13.52 6.62
N ALA A 151 -13.31 -14.72 6.38
CA ALA A 151 -13.09 -15.88 7.23
C ALA A 151 -11.63 -16.39 7.08
N ASP A 152 -11.15 -17.14 8.06
CA ASP A 152 -9.78 -17.68 8.02
C ASP A 152 -9.61 -18.64 6.82
N GLU A 153 -10.67 -19.37 6.45
CA GLU A 153 -10.73 -20.25 5.29
C GLU A 153 -10.54 -19.49 3.96
N ASP A 154 -11.08 -18.28 3.86
CA ASP A 154 -10.86 -17.43 2.68
C ASP A 154 -9.40 -16.99 2.56
N TYR A 155 -8.76 -16.62 3.66
CA TYR A 155 -7.33 -16.30 3.66
C TYR A 155 -6.49 -17.52 3.26
N ARG A 156 -6.81 -18.72 3.78
CA ARG A 156 -6.12 -19.97 3.39
C ARG A 156 -6.23 -20.21 1.89
N ARG A 157 -7.45 -20.14 1.34
CA ARG A 157 -7.71 -20.30 -0.09
C ARG A 157 -6.97 -19.27 -0.93
N ILE A 158 -7.03 -17.99 -0.56
CA ILE A 158 -6.35 -16.90 -1.27
C ILE A 158 -4.83 -17.10 -1.24
N PHE A 159 -4.24 -17.43 -0.09
CA PHE A 159 -2.79 -17.69 0.00
C PHE A 159 -2.34 -18.91 -0.79
N ALA A 160 -3.21 -19.90 -0.98
CA ALA A 160 -2.91 -21.08 -1.77
C ALA A 160 -3.03 -20.85 -3.28
N GLN A 161 -3.92 -19.97 -3.74
CA GLN A 161 -4.34 -19.90 -5.14
C GLN A 161 -4.04 -18.57 -5.85
N ALA A 162 -4.11 -17.43 -5.14
CA ALA A 162 -4.10 -16.13 -5.79
C ALA A 162 -2.69 -15.71 -6.26
N SER A 163 -2.55 -15.54 -7.58
CA SER A 163 -1.34 -15.08 -8.24
C SER A 163 -1.67 -14.08 -9.35
N GLY A 164 -0.88 -13.01 -9.44
CA GLY A 164 -1.02 -11.97 -10.46
C GLY A 164 0.32 -11.58 -11.07
N LEU A 165 0.37 -10.43 -11.73
CA LEU A 165 1.55 -9.95 -12.47
C LEU A 165 2.84 -9.90 -11.64
N TYR A 166 2.73 -9.67 -10.34
CA TYR A 166 3.88 -9.54 -9.44
C TYR A 166 4.06 -10.72 -8.49
N GLY A 167 3.42 -11.86 -8.77
CA GLY A 167 3.47 -13.08 -7.96
C GLY A 167 2.28 -13.24 -7.02
N THR A 168 2.43 -14.10 -6.01
CA THR A 168 1.30 -14.49 -5.16
C THR A 168 0.98 -13.46 -4.07
N THR A 169 -0.25 -13.52 -3.56
CA THR A 169 -0.64 -12.79 -2.34
C THR A 169 0.15 -13.24 -1.12
N ARG A 170 0.52 -14.53 -1.04
CA ARG A 170 1.31 -15.10 0.04
C ARG A 170 2.72 -14.52 0.08
N ASP A 171 3.44 -14.56 -1.05
CA ASP A 171 4.81 -14.03 -1.13
C ASP A 171 4.84 -12.54 -0.77
N TYR A 172 3.81 -11.81 -1.20
CA TYR A 172 3.66 -10.40 -0.87
C TYR A 172 3.49 -10.15 0.64
N ALA A 173 2.65 -10.94 1.30
CA ALA A 173 2.41 -10.86 2.74
C ALA A 173 3.67 -11.25 3.53
N GLU A 174 4.33 -12.35 3.15
CA GLU A 174 5.55 -12.86 3.80
C GLU A 174 6.73 -11.89 3.63
N ALA A 175 6.97 -11.36 2.43
CA ALA A 175 8.02 -10.37 2.19
C ALA A 175 7.80 -9.10 3.01
N THR A 176 6.56 -8.61 3.07
CA THR A 176 6.21 -7.44 3.87
C THR A 176 6.40 -7.71 5.36
N HIS A 177 6.02 -8.88 5.85
CA HIS A 177 6.22 -9.26 7.24
C HIS A 177 7.71 -9.41 7.60
N ALA A 178 8.52 -9.99 6.72
CA ALA A 178 9.96 -10.11 6.91
C ALA A 178 10.62 -8.73 7.05
N GLU A 179 10.27 -7.77 6.17
CA GLU A 179 10.82 -6.42 6.26
C GLU A 179 10.34 -5.68 7.52
N LEU A 180 9.08 -5.86 7.92
CA LEU A 180 8.61 -5.32 9.19
C LEU A 180 9.43 -5.83 10.37
N LEU A 181 9.72 -7.13 10.42
CA LEU A 181 10.55 -7.70 11.47
C LEU A 181 11.97 -7.13 11.45
N ARG A 182 12.58 -6.94 10.28
CA ARG A 182 13.90 -6.29 10.13
C ARG A 182 13.90 -4.87 10.68
N MET A 183 12.80 -4.14 10.53
CA MET A 183 12.59 -2.80 11.09
C MET A 183 12.20 -2.81 12.59
N GLY A 184 12.16 -3.97 13.26
CA GLY A 184 11.69 -4.07 14.66
C GLY A 184 10.18 -3.87 14.82
N ILE A 185 9.41 -3.98 13.74
CA ILE A 185 7.96 -3.85 13.72
C ILE A 185 7.32 -5.25 13.82
N ARG A 186 6.74 -5.54 14.98
CA ARG A 186 5.88 -6.71 15.20
C ARG A 186 4.44 -6.38 14.83
N ASP A 187 3.98 -6.84 13.67
CA ASP A 187 2.58 -6.75 13.23
C ASP A 187 1.85 -8.06 13.56
N ARG A 188 1.11 -8.07 14.67
CA ARG A 188 0.42 -9.27 15.16
C ARG A 188 -0.71 -9.72 14.23
N ALA A 189 -1.38 -8.79 13.56
CA ALA A 189 -2.47 -9.12 12.65
C ALA A 189 -1.92 -9.84 11.42
N LEU A 190 -0.86 -9.30 10.82
CA LEU A 190 -0.20 -9.94 9.68
C LEU A 190 0.43 -11.28 10.06
N ALA A 191 1.08 -11.37 11.23
CA ALA A 191 1.65 -12.62 11.72
C ALA A 191 0.60 -13.73 11.88
N ARG A 192 -0.60 -13.41 12.41
CA ARG A 192 -1.72 -14.36 12.48
C ARG A 192 -2.13 -14.84 11.08
N LEU A 193 -2.28 -13.92 10.13
CA LEU A 193 -2.68 -14.29 8.76
C LEU A 193 -1.65 -15.21 8.10
N ILE A 194 -0.35 -14.90 8.23
CA ILE A 194 0.72 -15.75 7.68
C ILE A 194 0.72 -17.15 8.29
N ALA A 195 0.35 -17.29 9.57
CA ALA A 195 0.23 -18.61 10.20
C ALA A 195 -0.84 -19.48 9.53
N LEU A 196 -1.95 -18.89 9.05
CA LEU A 196 -3.00 -19.61 8.32
C LEU A 196 -2.47 -20.26 7.03
N ALA A 197 -1.46 -19.67 6.38
CA ALA A 197 -0.84 -20.23 5.17
C ALA A 197 0.03 -21.47 5.44
N ARG A 198 0.32 -21.79 6.71
CA ARG A 198 1.18 -22.90 7.15
C ARG A 198 0.39 -24.06 7.73
N GLU A 199 -0.87 -23.85 8.10
CA GLU A 199 -1.75 -24.90 8.61
C GLU A 199 -2.29 -25.72 7.43
N PRO A 200 -2.09 -27.06 7.40
CA PRO A 200 -2.83 -27.91 6.48
C PRO A 200 -4.33 -27.79 6.80
N GLY A 201 -5.13 -27.53 5.77
CA GLY A 201 -6.59 -27.47 5.87
C GLY A 201 -7.24 -28.82 6.07
#